data_AF-A0A497AU64-F1
#
_entry.id   AF-A0A497AU64-F1
#
_cell.length_a   1.000
_cell.length_b   1.000
_cell.length_c   1.000
_cell.angle_alpha   90.00
_cell.angle_beta   90.00
_cell.angle_gamma   90.00
#
_symmetry.space_group_name_H-M   'P 1'
#
loop_
_entity.id
_entity.type
_entity.pdbx_description
1 polymer ?
#
loop_
_entity_poly.entity_id
_entity_poly.type
_entity_poly.pdbx_seq_one_letter_code
_entity_poly.pdbx_strand_id
1 'polypeptide(L)'
;MDFTGVWDVVSSPDFDDDYLHIEVAPYVKLRQEGDRVEGEYHLGLQTGDVDGRLESEDRIVFSFEGMDEMDPVHGAGIATLQGDRLIFKLMYHHGDDFTFECERRR
;
A
#
# COMPACT_ATOMS: atom_id res chain seq x y z
N MET A 1 -17.25 -2.47 -1.14
CA MET A 1 -16.41 -2.83 -2.30
C MET A 1 -15.50 -4.00 -1.91
N ASP A 2 -14.65 -4.52 -2.80
CA ASP A 2 -13.71 -5.62 -2.47
C ASP A 2 -12.26 -5.17 -2.71
N PHE A 3 -11.46 -5.13 -1.64
CA PHE A 3 -10.04 -4.78 -1.72
C PHE A 3 -9.17 -5.94 -2.21
N THR A 4 -9.70 -7.16 -2.23
CA THR A 4 -8.94 -8.37 -2.54
C THR A 4 -8.37 -8.32 -3.96
N GLY A 5 -7.07 -8.55 -4.07
CA GLY A 5 -6.37 -8.58 -5.35
C GLY A 5 -4.94 -8.07 -5.25
N VAL A 6 -4.29 -8.03 -6.40
CA VAL A 6 -3.01 -7.34 -6.59
C VAL A 6 -3.28 -6.02 -7.29
N TRP A 7 -2.67 -4.97 -6.77
CA TRP A 7 -2.77 -3.60 -7.24
C TRP A 7 -1.40 -3.17 -7.72
N ASP A 8 -1.27 -2.92 -9.02
CA ASP A 8 -0.05 -2.43 -9.63
C ASP A 8 0.10 -0.95 -9.30
N VAL A 9 1.23 -0.55 -8.72
CA VAL A 9 1.51 0.86 -8.42
C VAL A 9 1.93 1.53 -9.71
N VAL A 10 1.14 2.49 -10.18
CA VAL A 10 1.34 3.13 -11.48
C VAL A 10 1.99 4.51 -11.39
N SER A 11 1.91 5.15 -10.22
CA SER A 11 2.59 6.44 -9.97
C SER A 11 2.61 6.81 -8.50
N SER A 12 3.50 7.71 -8.13
CA SER A 12 3.53 8.42 -6.85
C SER A 12 3.86 9.89 -7.08
N PRO A 13 3.30 10.84 -6.31
CA PRO A 13 3.79 12.22 -6.30
C PRO A 13 5.15 12.36 -5.58
N ASP A 14 5.56 11.36 -4.80
CA ASP A 14 6.72 11.42 -3.91
C ASP A 14 7.96 10.73 -4.51
N PHE A 15 7.75 9.80 -5.45
CA PHE A 15 8.79 9.00 -6.08
C PHE A 15 8.66 8.99 -7.61
N ASP A 16 9.79 8.93 -8.31
CA ASP A 16 9.81 8.72 -9.75
C ASP A 16 9.69 7.23 -10.11
N ASP A 17 9.41 6.98 -11.39
CA ASP A 17 9.18 5.63 -11.92
C ASP A 17 10.42 4.73 -11.79
N ASP A 18 11.61 5.32 -11.97
CA ASP A 18 12.89 4.60 -11.88
C ASP A 18 13.14 4.08 -10.45
N TYR A 19 12.86 4.89 -9.42
CA TYR A 19 12.94 4.44 -8.03
C TYR A 19 11.91 3.35 -7.73
N LEU A 20 10.65 3.54 -8.12
CA LEU A 20 9.58 2.60 -7.81
C LEU A 20 9.85 1.19 -8.39
N HIS A 21 10.53 1.12 -9.54
CA HIS A 21 10.85 -0.12 -10.25
C HIS A 21 12.27 -0.65 -9.99
N ILE A 22 13.00 -0.09 -9.03
CA ILE A 22 14.43 -0.38 -8.85
C ILE A 22 14.73 -1.85 -8.54
N GLU A 23 13.83 -2.56 -7.86
CA GLU A 23 13.96 -4.01 -7.57
C GLU A 23 12.94 -4.86 -8.34
N VAL A 24 11.65 -4.53 -8.23
CA VAL A 24 10.54 -5.27 -8.84
C VAL A 24 9.49 -4.30 -9.39
N ALA A 25 8.56 -4.80 -10.20
CA ALA A 25 7.36 -4.05 -10.53
C ALA A 25 6.57 -3.79 -9.23
N PRO A 26 6.37 -2.51 -8.83
CA PRO A 26 5.84 -2.16 -7.53
C PRO A 26 4.38 -2.57 -7.39
N TYR A 27 4.00 -3.08 -6.22
CA TYR A 27 2.66 -3.61 -6.00
C TYR A 27 2.20 -3.48 -4.56
N VAL A 28 0.87 -3.50 -4.41
CA VAL A 28 0.18 -3.74 -3.14
C VAL A 28 -0.74 -4.94 -3.33
N LYS A 29 -0.67 -5.93 -2.45
CA LYS A 29 -1.55 -7.10 -2.48
C LYS A 29 -2.37 -7.14 -1.22
N LEU A 30 -3.69 -7.19 -1.37
CA LEU A 30 -4.63 -7.16 -0.26
C LEU A 30 -5.53 -8.40 -0.29
N ARG A 31 -5.93 -8.84 0.89
CA ARG A 31 -6.96 -9.87 1.10
C ARG A 31 -7.96 -9.35 2.13
N GLN A 32 -9.23 -9.31 1.75
CA GLN A 32 -10.31 -8.91 2.63
C GLN A 32 -11.09 -10.13 3.13
N GLU A 33 -11.30 -10.20 4.44
CA GLU A 33 -12.16 -11.20 5.09
C GLU A 33 -13.08 -10.50 6.09
N GLY A 34 -14.33 -10.27 5.67
CA GLY A 34 -15.27 -9.47 6.45
C GLY A 34 -14.80 -8.02 6.59
N ASP A 35 -14.61 -7.58 7.83
CA ASP A 35 -14.08 -6.25 8.16
C ASP A 35 -12.55 -6.20 8.17
N ARG A 36 -11.85 -7.35 8.19
CA ARG A 36 -10.39 -7.40 8.24
C ARG A 36 -9.79 -7.34 6.85
N VAL A 37 -8.69 -6.61 6.75
CA VAL A 37 -7.86 -6.57 5.54
C VAL A 37 -6.41 -6.80 5.95
N GLU A 38 -5.80 -7.79 5.34
CA GLU A 38 -4.36 -8.06 5.46
C GLU A 38 -3.71 -7.96 4.09
N GLY A 39 -2.39 -7.81 4.05
CA GLY A 39 -1.69 -7.69 2.78
C GLY A 39 -0.20 -7.50 2.91
N GLU A 40 0.44 -7.29 1.76
CA GLU A 40 1.86 -7.04 1.62
C GLU A 40 2.10 -6.04 0.47
N TYR A 41 3.22 -5.33 0.49
CA TYR A 41 3.63 -4.42 -0.59
C TYR A 41 5.13 -4.50 -0.86
N HIS A 42 5.52 -4.11 -2.08
CA HIS A 42 6.90 -3.81 -2.47
C HIS A 42 6.91 -2.49 -3.26
N LEU A 43 7.62 -1.50 -2.74
CA LEU A 43 7.66 -0.12 -3.24
C LEU A 43 9.13 0.33 -3.29
N GLY A 44 9.75 0.32 -4.47
CA GLY A 44 11.17 0.59 -4.59
C GLY A 44 12.02 -0.39 -3.77
N LEU A 45 12.71 0.10 -2.74
CA LEU A 45 13.55 -0.69 -1.82
C LEU A 45 12.83 -1.08 -0.53
N GLN A 46 11.58 -0.64 -0.36
CA GLN A 46 10.78 -0.91 0.82
C GLN A 46 9.84 -2.10 0.58
N THR A 47 9.77 -3.00 1.55
CA THR A 47 8.75 -4.06 1.62
C THR A 47 8.04 -4.00 2.96
N GLY A 48 6.80 -4.46 3.03
CA GLY A 48 6.10 -4.54 4.31
C GLY A 48 4.76 -5.24 4.25
N ASP A 49 4.27 -5.57 5.43
CA ASP A 49 2.97 -6.19 5.67
C ASP A 49 1.94 -5.15 6.12
N VAL A 50 0.67 -5.46 5.89
CA VAL A 50 -0.50 -4.64 6.22
C VAL A 50 -1.42 -5.45 7.13
N ASP A 51 -1.81 -4.89 8.28
CA ASP A 51 -2.93 -5.36 9.10
C ASP A 51 -3.89 -4.21 9.35
N GLY A 52 -5.11 -4.34 8.85
CA GLY A 52 -6.10 -3.28 8.86
C GLY A 52 -7.54 -3.76 8.94
N ARG A 53 -8.42 -2.78 8.94
CA ARG A 53 -9.87 -2.97 8.93
C ARG A 53 -10.56 -1.95 8.03
N LEU A 54 -11.76 -2.31 7.56
CA LEU A 54 -12.65 -1.36 6.92
C LEU A 54 -13.00 -0.21 7.89
N GLU A 55 -12.78 1.02 7.45
CA GLU A 55 -13.36 2.22 8.06
C GLU A 55 -14.72 2.55 7.40
N SER A 56 -14.85 2.28 6.11
CA SER A 56 -16.08 2.37 5.30
C SER A 56 -16.06 1.32 4.18
N GLU A 57 -17.10 1.30 3.33
CA GLU A 57 -17.20 0.35 2.20
C GLU A 57 -16.08 0.48 1.16
N ASP A 58 -15.43 1.64 1.12
CA ASP A 58 -14.43 2.08 0.15
C ASP A 58 -13.12 2.52 0.81
N ARG A 59 -12.96 2.35 2.13
CA ARG A 59 -11.74 2.73 2.85
C ARG A 59 -11.31 1.72 3.88
N ILE A 60 -10.02 1.42 3.90
CA ILE A 60 -9.34 0.72 4.99
C ILE A 60 -8.43 1.67 5.76
N VAL A 61 -8.34 1.45 7.06
CA VAL A 61 -7.29 1.98 7.92
C VAL A 61 -6.44 0.81 8.41
N PHE A 62 -5.12 0.96 8.41
CA PHE A 62 -4.20 -0.12 8.73
C PHE A 62 -2.95 0.35 9.47
N SER A 63 -2.29 -0.58 10.14
CA SER A 63 -0.87 -0.45 10.51
C SER A 63 -0.02 -1.23 9.52
N PHE A 64 1.23 -0.78 9.34
CA PHE A 64 2.22 -1.52 8.57
C PHE A 64 3.51 -1.71 9.37
N GLU A 65 4.21 -2.80 9.07
CA GLU A 65 5.57 -3.07 9.49
C GLU A 65 6.35 -3.61 8.30
N GLY A 66 7.64 -3.29 8.21
CA GLY A 66 8.42 -3.60 7.02
C GLY A 66 9.90 -3.28 7.17
N MET A 67 10.60 -3.34 6.04
CA MET A 67 12.04 -3.04 5.93
C MET A 67 12.26 -2.06 4.78
N ASP A 68 13.08 -1.05 5.01
CA ASP A 68 13.57 -0.09 4.01
C ASP A 68 15.11 -0.13 4.04
N GLU A 69 15.75 -0.68 3.00
CA GLU A 69 17.21 -0.80 2.91
C GLU A 69 17.89 -1.41 4.17
N MET A 70 17.29 -2.46 4.76
CA MET A 70 17.70 -3.14 5.99
C MET A 70 17.31 -2.46 7.31
N ASP A 71 16.71 -1.26 7.26
CA ASP A 71 16.19 -0.59 8.45
C ASP A 71 14.70 -0.93 8.66
N PRO A 72 14.29 -1.32 9.89
CA PRO A 72 12.90 -1.61 10.17
C PRO A 72 12.07 -0.34 10.17
N VAL A 73 10.97 -0.35 9.43
CA VAL A 73 10.03 0.77 9.32
C VAL A 73 8.63 0.32 9.72
N HIS A 74 7.87 1.23 10.31
CA HIS A 74 6.48 0.95 10.70
C HIS A 74 5.69 2.25 10.77
N GLY A 75 4.37 2.13 10.76
CA GLY A 75 3.48 3.26 10.85
C GLY A 75 2.02 2.88 10.66
N ALA A 76 1.26 3.86 10.20
CA ALA A 76 -0.15 3.68 9.86
C ALA A 76 -0.37 3.96 8.37
N GLY A 77 -1.53 3.59 7.86
CA GLY A 77 -1.86 3.86 6.47
C GLY A 77 -3.36 3.81 6.22
N ILE A 78 -3.71 4.28 5.03
CA ILE A 78 -5.08 4.29 4.52
C ILE A 78 -5.02 3.77 3.09
N ALA A 79 -5.95 2.91 2.72
CA ALA A 79 -6.21 2.63 1.31
C ALA A 79 -7.65 2.98 0.97
N THR A 80 -7.86 3.82 -0.03
CA THR A 80 -9.19 4.23 -0.50
C THR A 80 -9.43 3.72 -1.90
N LEU A 81 -10.53 2.99 -2.08
CA LEU A 81 -10.93 2.48 -3.38
C LEU A 81 -11.74 3.53 -4.16
N GLN A 82 -11.38 3.73 -5.42
CA GLN A 82 -12.01 4.67 -6.34
C GLN A 82 -12.30 3.94 -7.66
N GLY A 83 -13.33 3.08 -7.67
CA GLY A 83 -13.62 2.20 -8.81
C GLY A 83 -12.53 1.14 -8.98
N ASP A 84 -11.83 1.18 -10.11
CA ASP A 84 -10.70 0.27 -10.43
C ASP A 84 -9.34 0.80 -9.97
N ARG A 85 -9.32 1.94 -9.26
CA ARG A 85 -8.12 2.55 -8.68
C ARG A 85 -8.09 2.39 -7.16
N LEU A 86 -6.88 2.25 -6.62
CA LEU A 86 -6.61 2.27 -5.19
C LEU A 86 -5.64 3.41 -4.90
N ILE A 87 -5.99 4.29 -3.96
CA ILE A 87 -5.05 5.26 -3.40
C ILE A 87 -4.50 4.65 -2.12
N PHE A 88 -3.23 4.26 -2.13
CA PHE A 88 -2.54 3.66 -1.00
C PHE A 88 -1.61 4.69 -0.36
N LYS A 89 -1.79 4.96 0.94
CA LYS A 89 -1.00 5.94 1.67
C LYS A 89 -0.31 5.28 2.86
N LEU A 90 1.00 5.47 2.96
CA LEU A 90 1.81 5.12 4.13
C LEU A 90 2.12 6.40 4.91
N MET A 91 2.00 6.33 6.23
CA MET A 91 2.31 7.41 7.16
C MET A 91 3.29 6.85 8.18
N TYR A 92 4.57 7.17 8.00
CA TYR A 92 5.64 6.62 8.83
C TYR A 92 5.53 7.12 10.26
N HIS A 93 5.81 6.24 11.23
CA HIS A 93 5.90 6.66 12.61
C HIS A 93 7.06 7.65 12.79
N HIS A 94 6.73 8.89 13.17
CA HIS A 94 7.67 10.02 13.24
C HIS A 94 8.41 10.32 11.92
N GLY A 95 7.81 9.97 10.78
CA GLY A 95 8.38 10.21 9.45
C GLY A 95 7.41 10.94 8.54
N ASP A 96 7.68 10.78 7.24
CA ASP A 96 6.88 11.38 6.17
C ASP A 96 5.67 10.52 5.80
N ASP A 97 4.82 11.13 4.99
CA ASP A 97 3.65 10.53 4.40
C ASP A 97 3.91 10.32 2.90
N PHE A 98 3.69 9.10 2.41
CA PHE A 98 3.87 8.75 1.00
C PHE A 98 2.58 8.23 0.39
N THR A 99 2.30 8.65 -0.84
CA THR A 99 1.08 8.29 -1.59
C THR A 99 1.44 7.50 -2.84
N PHE A 100 0.64 6.48 -3.13
CA PHE A 100 0.78 5.63 -4.30
C PHE A 100 -0.59 5.50 -4.97
N GLU A 101 -0.63 5.75 -6.28
CA GLU A 101 -1.79 5.45 -7.12
C GLU A 101 -1.61 4.05 -7.70
N CYS A 102 -2.61 3.21 -7.51
CA CYS A 102 -2.57 1.83 -8.00
C CYS A 102 -3.77 1.51 -8.88
N GLU A 103 -3.57 0.58 -9.81
CA GLU A 103 -4.62 0.00 -10.65
C GLU A 103 -4.75 -1.48 -10.37
N ARG A 104 -5.98 -2.02 -10.42
CA ARG A 104 -6.19 -3.45 -10.20
C ARG A 104 -5.52 -4.26 -11.33
N ARG A 105 -4.66 -5.21 -10.95
CA ARG A 105 -4.06 -6.15 -11.90
C ARG A 105 -5.15 -7.03 -12.50
N ARG A 106 -5.19 -7.08 -13.84
CA ARG A 106 -6.21 -7.82 -14.61
C ARG A 106 -5.99 -9.33 -14.62
#